data_AF-A0AAW0F888-F1
#
_entry.id   AF-A0AAW0F888-F1
#
_cell.length_a   1.000
_cell.length_b   1.000
_cell.length_c   1.000
_cell.angle_alpha   90.00
_cell.angle_beta   90.00
_cell.angle_gamma   90.00
#
_symmetry.space_group_name_H-M   'P 1'
#
loop_
_entity.id
_entity.type
_entity.pdbx_description
1 polymer ?
#
loop_
_entity_poly.entity_id
_entity_poly.type
_entity_poly.pdbx_seq_one_letter_code
_entity_poly.pdbx_strand_id
1 'polypeptide(L)' 'MISNKGFGEVLKKAVKGMIPKNKLRLARLDRLKVYDGDDHPYKQNLIAFADEVPDMKRKLAKLNEQEAQLNGLREKFVKN' A
#
# COMPACT_ATOMS: atom_id res chain seq x y z
N MET A 1 -6.37 1.71 19.94
CA MET A 1 -5.32 2.40 19.14
C MET A 1 -5.67 2.37 17.66
N ILE A 2 -5.87 1.18 17.07
CA ILE A 2 -6.31 1.02 15.68
C ILE A 2 -7.65 1.73 15.43
N SER A 3 -8.64 1.51 16.30
CA SER A 3 -9.98 2.14 16.17
C SER A 3 -9.99 3.67 16.18
N ASN A 4 -8.95 4.32 16.74
CA ASN A 4 -8.89 5.78 16.90
C ASN A 4 -7.91 6.44 15.95
N LYS A 5 -6.89 5.71 15.47
CA LYS A 5 -5.75 6.28 14.72
C LYS A 5 -5.38 5.49 13.45
N GLY A 6 -6.08 4.41 13.15
CA GLY A 6 -5.79 3.53 12.02
C GLY A 6 -4.67 2.52 12.27
N PHE A 7 -4.47 1.64 11.30
CA PHE A 7 -3.41 0.61 11.33
C PHE A 7 -2.03 1.23 11.15
N GLY A 8 -1.93 2.33 10.40
CA GLY A 8 -0.65 3.02 10.14
C GLY A 8 0.06 3.53 11.40
N GLU A 9 -0.65 3.90 12.45
CA GLU A 9 -0.03 4.31 13.73
C GLU A 9 0.68 3.15 14.42
N VAL A 10 0.14 1.93 14.31
CA VAL A 10 0.78 0.72 14.85
C VAL A 10 2.11 0.48 14.13
N LEU A 11 2.11 0.57 12.80
CA LEU A 11 3.32 0.43 11.99
C LEU A 11 4.36 1.51 12.31
N LYS A 12 3.94 2.78 12.42
CA LYS A 12 4.83 3.89 12.79
C LYS A 12 5.51 3.67 14.15
N LYS A 13 4.78 3.14 15.14
CA LYS A 13 5.36 2.82 16.46
C LYS A 13 6.37 1.68 16.40
N ALA A 14 6.07 0.62 15.63
CA ALA A 14 7.00 -0.48 15.41
C ALA A 14 8.30 0.03 14.76
N VAL A 15 8.19 0.78 13.66
CA VAL A 15 9.37 1.35 12.96
C VAL A 15 10.15 2.32 13.85
N LYS A 16 9.48 3.14 14.66
CA LYS A 16 10.15 4.03 15.63
C LYS A 16 11.03 3.26 16.63
N GLY A 17 10.65 2.03 16.99
CA GLY A 17 11.44 1.13 17.83
C GLY A 17 12.67 0.55 17.13
N MET A 18 12.59 0.34 15.81
CA MET A 18 13.68 -0.22 14.99
C MET A 18 14.74 0.81 14.58
N ILE A 19 14.40 2.11 14.59
CA ILE A 19 15.34 3.17 14.22
C ILE A 19 16.25 3.53 15.42
N PRO A 20 17.57 3.73 15.21
CA PRO A 20 18.50 4.14 16.27
C PRO A 20 18.04 5.40 17.02
N LYS A 21 18.23 5.39 18.35
CA LYS A 21 17.84 6.51 19.23
C LYS A 21 18.86 7.66 19.16
N ASN A 22 18.78 8.48 18.10
CA ASN A 22 19.63 9.66 17.93
C ASN A 22 18.82 10.88 17.39
N LYS A 23 19.50 12.01 17.17
CA LYS A 23 18.89 13.27 16.69
C LYS A 23 18.19 13.13 15.32
N LEU A 24 18.59 12.17 14.48
CA LEU A 24 18.00 11.92 13.17
C LEU A 24 16.77 11.02 13.21
N ARG A 25 16.45 10.40 14.36
CA ARG A 25 15.35 9.45 14.49
C ARG A 25 14.02 10.03 14.02
N LEU A 26 13.69 11.24 14.47
CA LEU A 26 12.42 11.90 14.12
C LEU A 26 12.38 12.28 12.63
N ALA A 27 13.47 12.80 12.07
CA ALA A 27 13.56 13.13 10.64
C ALA A 27 13.50 11.89 9.73
N ARG A 28 13.95 10.73 10.21
CA ARG A 28 13.78 9.44 9.50
C ARG A 28 12.33 8.94 9.60
N LEU A 29 11.73 9.05 10.78
CA LEU A 29 10.34 8.64 10.99
C LEU A 29 9.37 9.50 10.20
N ASP A 30 9.62 10.80 10.06
CA ASP A 30 8.74 11.69 9.28
C ASP A 30 8.73 11.35 7.77
N ARG A 31 9.82 10.78 7.26
CA ARG A 31 9.88 10.28 5.87
C ARG A 31 9.00 9.05 5.63
N LEU A 32 8.59 8.33 6.67
CA LEU A 32 7.67 7.21 6.55
C LEU A 32 6.23 7.71 6.39
N LYS A 33 5.69 7.61 5.18
CA LYS A 33 4.29 7.93 4.85
C LYS A 33 3.48 6.64 4.78
N VAL A 34 2.45 6.52 5.62
CA VAL A 34 1.63 5.29 5.77
C VAL A 34 0.17 5.65 5.65
N TYR A 35 -0.57 4.84 4.89
CA TYR A 35 -1.99 4.95 4.61
C TYR A 35 -2.64 3.58 4.80
N ASP A 36 -3.87 3.54 5.31
CA ASP A 36 -4.56 2.27 5.59
C ASP A 36 -5.19 1.65 4.32
N GLY A 37 -5.44 2.45 3.29
CA GLY A 37 -5.97 2.02 1.99
C GLY A 37 -4.97 2.23 0.85
N ASP A 38 -5.42 1.97 -0.37
CA ASP A 38 -4.64 2.12 -1.61
C ASP A 38 -4.50 3.58 -2.05
N ASP A 39 -5.37 4.48 -1.57
CA ASP A 39 -5.31 5.89 -1.95
C ASP A 39 -4.31 6.72 -1.14
N HIS A 40 -3.47 7.47 -1.85
CA HIS A 40 -2.45 8.33 -1.25
C HIS A 40 -1.95 9.43 -2.22
N PRO A 41 -1.58 10.62 -1.71
CA PRO A 41 -1.15 11.75 -2.54
C PRO A 41 0.20 11.53 -3.24
N TYR A 42 1.00 10.56 -2.80
CA TYR A 42 2.35 10.32 -3.34
C TYR A 42 2.39 9.37 -4.55
N LYS A 43 1.24 8.99 -5.14
CA LYS A 43 1.17 8.03 -6.26
C LYS A 43 2.08 8.43 -7.45
N GLN A 44 2.18 9.73 -7.73
CA GLN A 44 2.98 10.26 -8.84
C GLN A 44 4.48 10.33 -8.56
N ASN A 45 4.88 10.31 -7.29
CA ASN A 45 6.28 10.50 -6.87
C ASN A 45 6.99 9.18 -6.52
N LEU A 46 6.37 8.05 -6.86
CA LEU A 46 7.01 6.75 -6.74
C LEU A 46 8.08 6.61 -7.83
N ILE A 47 9.17 5.94 -7.49
CA ILE A 47 10.24 5.63 -8.45
C ILE A 47 9.63 4.73 -9.54
N ALA A 48 9.82 5.10 -10.81
CA ALA A 48 9.35 4.36 -11.95
C ALA A 48 10.44 4.34 -13.03
N PHE A 49 10.78 3.16 -13.53
CA PHE A 49 11.74 2.97 -14.60
C PHE A 49 11.03 2.65 -15.93
N ALA A 50 11.57 3.14 -17.04
CA ALA A 50 10.93 3.04 -18.35
C ALA A 50 10.93 1.59 -18.90
N ASP A 51 11.96 0.83 -18.59
CA ASP A 51 12.14 -0.58 -18.97
C ASP A 51 11.18 -1.53 -18.25
N GLU A 52 10.69 -1.17 -17.06
CA GLU A 52 9.71 -1.95 -16.29
C GLU A 52 8.26 -1.78 -16.76
N VAL A 53 7.98 -0.77 -17.60
CA VAL A 53 6.61 -0.43 -18.04
C VAL A 53 5.89 -1.58 -18.77
N PRO A 54 6.52 -2.34 -19.69
CA PRO A 54 5.86 -3.45 -20.38
C PRO A 54 5.42 -4.55 -19.41
N ASP A 55 6.26 -4.88 -18.42
CA ASP A 55 5.97 -5.90 -17.41
C ASP A 55 4.82 -5.47 -16.51
N MET A 56 4.82 -4.21 -16.09
CA MET A 56 3.73 -3.62 -15.32
C MET A 56 2.40 -3.72 -16.06
N LYS A 57 2.35 -3.35 -17.35
CA LYS A 57 1.13 -3.44 -18.17
C LYS A 57 0.60 -4.88 -18.28
N ARG A 58 1.50 -5.86 -18.47
CA ARG A 58 1.13 -7.28 -18.51
C ARG A 58 0.52 -7.75 -17.18
N LYS A 59 1.14 -7.39 -16.06
CA LYS A 59 0.62 -7.71 -14.72
C LYS A 59 -0.73 -7.05 -14.45
N LEU A 60 -0.90 -5.80 -14.86
CA LEU A 60 -2.15 -5.05 -14.71
C LEU A 60 -3.30 -5.70 -15.49
N ALA A 61 -3.07 -6.09 -16.74
CA ALA A 61 -4.07 -6.79 -17.55
C ALA A 61 -4.51 -8.11 -16.89
N LYS A 62 -3.55 -8.91 -16.41
CA LYS A 62 -3.82 -10.16 -15.70
C LYS A 62 -4.62 -9.94 -14.41
N LEU A 63 -4.30 -8.89 -13.64
CA LEU A 63 -5.02 -8.56 -12.42
C LEU A 63 -6.50 -8.23 -12.71
N ASN A 64 -6.75 -7.40 -13.73
CA ASN A 64 -8.11 -7.03 -14.13
C ASN A 64 -8.93 -8.25 -14.57
N GLU A 65 -8.32 -9.19 -15.30
CA GLU A 65 -8.96 -10.46 -15.66
C GLU A 65 -9.33 -11.28 -14.42
N GLN A 66 -8.43 -11.38 -13.46
CA GLN A 66 -8.66 -12.11 -12.20
C GLN A 66 -9.76 -11.46 -11.36
N GLU A 67 -9.79 -10.13 -11.28
CA GLU A 67 -10.85 -9.40 -10.57
C GLU A 67 -12.21 -9.60 -11.21
N ALA A 68 -12.30 -9.56 -12.55
CA ALA A 68 -13.54 -9.83 -13.27
C ALA A 68 -14.05 -11.25 -13.02
N GLN A 69 -13.16 -12.25 -13.07
CA GLN A 69 -13.49 -13.63 -12.72
C GLN A 69 -13.98 -13.75 -11.28
N LEU A 70 -13.27 -13.18 -10.32
CA LEU A 70 -13.63 -13.21 -8.91
C LEU A 70 -15.00 -12.56 -8.66
N ASN A 71 -15.27 -11.42 -9.31
CA ASN A 71 -16.56 -10.74 -9.21
C ASN A 71 -17.70 -11.62 -9.76
N GLY A 72 -17.51 -12.27 -10.90
CA GLY A 72 -18.49 -13.23 -11.43
C GLY A 72 -18.73 -14.41 -10.48
N LEU A 73 -17.68 -14.94 -9.85
CA LEU A 73 -17.82 -15.98 -8.83
C LEU A 73 -18.59 -15.46 -7.61
N ARG A 74 -18.28 -14.26 -7.12
CA ARG A 74 -18.99 -13.63 -5.99
C ARG A 74 -20.48 -13.46 -6.28
N GLU A 75 -20.83 -13.00 -7.48
CA GLU A 75 -22.24 -12.87 -7.88
C GLU A 75 -22.95 -14.23 -7.92
N LYS A 76 -22.26 -15.27 -8.38
CA LYS A 76 -22.81 -16.63 -8.44
C LYS A 76 -23.04 -17.28 -7.07
N PHE A 77 -22.18 -17.01 -6.08
CA PHE A 77 -22.15 -17.76 -4.81
C PHE A 77 -22.55 -16.96 -3.56
N VAL A 78 -22.55 -15.62 -3.59
CA VAL A 78 -22.81 -14.78 -2.40
C VAL A 78 -24.18 -14.08 -2.45
N LYS A 79 -24.75 -13.87 -3.64
CA LYS A 79 -26.03 -13.14 -3.82
C LYS A 79 -27.29 -14.03 -3.85
N ASN A 80 -27.18 -15.32 -3.49
CA ASN A 80 -28.35 -16.20 -3.26
C ASN A 80 -28.69 -16.29 -1.78
#